data_AF-A0A0P9F1V7-F1
#
_entry.id   AF-A0A0P9F1V7-F1
#
_cell.length_a   1.000
_cell.length_b   1.000
_cell.length_c   1.000
_cell.angle_alpha   90.00
_cell.angle_beta   90.00
_cell.angle_gamma   90.00
#
_symmetry.space_group_name_H-M   'P 1'
#
loop_
_entity.id
_entity.type
_entity.pdbx_description
1 polymer ?
#
loop_
_entity_poly.entity_id
_entity_poly.type
_entity_poly.pdbx_seq_one_letter_code
_entity_poly.pdbx_strand_id
1 'polypeptide(L)'
;HPVMADVGCRNTVFGAQAQEASRHLDAWRAAGVAPFRLEFVHESGEQLTRVARAFRDALDGRTSSAELARQLQRVAPQGVTEGSLFVPADHMVIPLV
;
A
#
# COMPACT_ATOMS: atom_id res chain seq x y z
N HIS A 1 28.77 1.85 11.67
CA HIS A 1 28.32 2.78 10.63
C HIS A 1 26.80 2.80 10.62
N PRO A 2 26.12 3.93 10.82
CA PRO A 2 24.65 3.99 10.79
C PRO A 2 24.16 3.68 9.36
N VAL A 3 23.18 2.78 9.25
CA VAL A 3 22.50 2.50 7.99
C VAL A 3 21.37 3.51 7.82
N MET A 4 21.47 4.35 6.81
CA MET A 4 20.40 5.30 6.45
C MET A 4 19.59 4.71 5.29
N ALA A 5 18.31 4.46 5.51
CA ALA A 5 17.40 4.05 4.44
C ALA A 5 16.96 5.26 3.63
N ASP A 6 17.01 5.13 2.30
CA ASP A 6 16.39 6.06 1.37
C ASP A 6 14.88 6.14 1.59
N VAL A 7 14.26 7.25 1.18
CA VAL A 7 12.83 7.54 1.32
C VAL A 7 11.96 6.40 0.79
N GLY A 8 12.36 5.78 -0.32
CA GLY A 8 11.63 4.64 -0.90
C GLY A 8 11.68 3.34 -0.08
N CYS A 9 12.69 3.17 0.78
CA CYS A 9 12.91 1.93 1.54
C CYS A 9 12.60 2.08 3.03
N ARG A 10 12.27 3.29 3.51
CA ARG A 10 12.00 3.55 4.93
C ARG A 10 10.86 2.71 5.50
N ASN A 11 9.79 2.49 4.72
CA ASN A 11 8.68 1.65 5.18
C ASN A 11 9.16 0.23 5.47
N THR A 12 9.93 -0.38 4.55
CA THR A 12 10.45 -1.75 4.73
C THR A 12 11.47 -1.84 5.86
N VAL A 13 12.30 -0.82 6.07
CA VAL A 13 13.36 -0.82 7.10
C VAL A 13 12.83 -0.51 8.51
N PHE A 14 11.84 0.37 8.64
CA PHE A 14 11.40 0.90 9.93
C PHE A 14 9.93 0.63 10.28
N GLY A 15 9.04 0.50 9.29
CA GLY A 15 7.59 0.39 9.50
C GLY A 15 7.04 -1.03 9.39
N ALA A 16 7.64 -1.86 8.54
CA ALA A 16 7.18 -3.22 8.20
C ALA A 16 5.70 -3.32 7.78
N GLN A 17 5.06 -2.20 7.43
CA GLN A 17 3.66 -2.15 7.00
C GLN A 17 3.56 -2.49 5.51
N ALA A 18 2.45 -3.09 5.08
CA ALA A 18 2.24 -3.33 3.65
C ALA A 18 1.94 -2.00 2.95
N GLN A 19 2.70 -1.65 1.90
CA GLN A 19 2.40 -0.48 1.09
C GLN A 19 1.32 -0.81 0.06
N GLU A 20 0.27 0.00 -0.02
CA GLU A 20 -0.84 -0.18 -0.95
C GLU A 20 -1.43 1.16 -1.43
N ALA A 21 -2.24 1.12 -2.49
CA ALA A 21 -2.74 2.32 -3.17
C ALA A 21 -4.19 2.23 -3.63
N SER A 22 -5.00 1.39 -2.99
CA SER A 22 -6.42 1.16 -3.27
C SER A 22 -7.22 2.47 -3.37
N ARG A 23 -6.90 3.47 -2.55
CA ARG A 23 -7.52 4.82 -2.55
C ARG A 23 -7.32 5.60 -3.85
N HIS A 24 -6.24 5.33 -4.57
CA HIS A 24 -5.89 6.03 -5.81
C HIS A 24 -6.33 5.26 -7.07
N LEU A 25 -6.80 4.03 -6.90
CA LEU A 25 -7.07 3.09 -7.99
C LEU A 25 -8.06 3.64 -9.01
N ASP A 26 -9.13 4.28 -8.56
CA ASP A 26 -10.17 4.82 -9.45
C ASP A 26 -9.63 6.00 -10.29
N ALA A 27 -8.87 6.90 -9.65
CA ALA A 27 -8.24 8.03 -10.34
C ALA A 27 -7.21 7.58 -11.37
N TRP A 28 -6.40 6.57 -11.04
CA TRP A 28 -5.41 5.99 -11.96
C TRP A 28 -6.04 5.30 -13.16
N ARG A 29 -7.12 4.54 -12.93
CA ARG A 29 -7.88 3.91 -14.03
C ARG A 29 -8.51 4.96 -14.94
N ALA A 30 -9.08 6.03 -14.37
CA ALA A 30 -9.61 7.16 -15.14
C ALA A 30 -8.52 7.87 -15.97
N ALA A 31 -7.28 7.89 -15.48
CA ALA A 31 -6.11 8.40 -16.19
C ALA A 31 -5.50 7.41 -17.21
N GLY A 32 -6.05 6.20 -17.36
CA GLY A 32 -5.59 5.19 -18.31
C GLY A 32 -4.45 4.29 -17.83
N VAL A 33 -4.12 4.33 -16.53
CA VAL A 33 -3.15 3.40 -15.93
C VAL A 33 -3.78 2.00 -15.85
N ALA A 34 -3.12 1.02 -16.45
CA ALA A 34 -3.57 -0.36 -16.53
C ALA A 34 -2.64 -1.40 -15.89
N PRO A 35 -1.29 -1.27 -15.94
CA PRO A 35 -0.43 -2.26 -15.31
C PRO A 35 -0.30 -1.98 -13.81
N PHE A 36 -0.80 -2.92 -13.00
CA PHE A 36 -0.61 -2.93 -11.55
C PHE A 36 0.26 -4.12 -11.16
N ARG A 37 1.10 -3.94 -10.15
CA ARG A 37 2.02 -4.97 -9.64
C ARG A 37 1.72 -5.23 -8.17
N LEU A 38 1.70 -6.52 -7.80
CA LEU A 38 1.69 -6.97 -6.42
C LEU A 38 3.02 -7.64 -6.13
N GLU A 39 3.69 -7.21 -5.06
CA GLU A 39 4.97 -7.75 -4.60
C GLU A 39 4.81 -8.23 -3.16
N PHE A 40 5.45 -9.37 -2.85
CA PHE A 40 5.35 -10.06 -1.57
C PHE A 40 6.76 -10.44 -1.12
N VAL A 41 6.99 -10.48 0.19
CA VAL A 41 8.31 -10.79 0.77
C VAL A 41 8.26 -12.02 1.66
N HIS A 42 7.32 -12.06 2.60
CA HIS A 42 7.25 -13.10 3.64
C HIS A 42 5.84 -13.68 3.80
N GLU A 43 4.91 -13.34 2.91
CA GLU A 43 3.53 -13.81 2.93
C GLU A 43 3.43 -15.30 2.56
N SER A 44 2.55 -16.02 3.26
CA SER A 44 2.16 -17.39 2.88
C SER A 44 1.36 -17.40 1.58
N GLY A 45 1.29 -18.56 0.92
CA GLY A 45 0.47 -18.72 -0.29
C GLY A 45 -1.01 -18.39 -0.08
N GLU A 46 -1.52 -18.62 1.13
CA GLU A 46 -2.89 -18.25 1.51
C GLU A 46 -3.07 -16.74 1.63
N GLN A 47 -2.12 -16.04 2.27
CA GLN A 47 -2.11 -14.58 2.37
C GLN A 47 -2.04 -13.93 0.98
N LEU A 48 -1.11 -14.41 0.15
CA LEU A 48 -0.96 -13.96 -1.24
C LEU A 48 -2.27 -14.15 -2.03
N THR A 49 -2.90 -15.31 -1.91
CA THR A 49 -4.15 -15.61 -2.62
C THR A 49 -5.28 -14.67 -2.20
N ARG A 50 -5.39 -14.34 -0.90
CA ARG A 50 -6.39 -13.39 -0.40
C ARG A 50 -6.16 -11.99 -0.97
N VAL A 51 -4.93 -11.48 -0.91
CA VAL A 51 -4.58 -10.14 -1.43
C VAL A 51 -4.83 -10.07 -2.94
N ALA A 52 -4.36 -11.08 -3.70
CA ALA A 52 -4.54 -11.12 -5.15
C ALA A 52 -6.02 -11.20 -5.56
N ARG A 53 -6.86 -11.92 -4.80
CA ARG A 53 -8.31 -11.95 -5.04
C ARG A 53 -8.96 -10.59 -4.78
N ALA A 54 -8.63 -9.95 -3.66
CA ALA A 54 -9.18 -8.63 -3.32
C ALA A 54 -8.88 -7.59 -4.42
N PHE A 55 -7.62 -7.51 -4.88
CA PHE A 55 -7.26 -6.61 -5.98
C PHE A 55 -7.98 -6.96 -7.28
N ARG A 56 -8.07 -8.25 -7.64
CA ARG A 56 -8.79 -8.67 -8.84
C ARG A 56 -10.27 -8.31 -8.77
N ASP A 57 -10.93 -8.52 -7.63
CA ASP A 57 -12.34 -8.13 -7.44
C ASP A 57 -12.54 -6.62 -7.63
N ALA A 58 -11.60 -5.79 -7.16
CA ALA A 58 -11.68 -4.35 -7.32
C ALA A 58 -11.44 -3.91 -8.77
N LEU A 59 -10.44 -4.51 -9.43
CA LEU A 59 -10.11 -4.23 -10.83
C LEU A 59 -11.22 -4.68 -11.79
N ASP A 60 -11.89 -5.80 -11.48
CA ASP A 60 -13.04 -6.32 -12.21
C ASP A 60 -14.35 -5.55 -11.90
N GLY A 61 -14.31 -4.57 -10.97
CA GLY A 61 -15.48 -3.79 -10.56
C GLY A 61 -16.50 -4.56 -9.69
N ARG A 62 -16.13 -5.74 -9.17
CA ARG A 62 -16.95 -6.52 -8.23
C ARG A 62 -17.00 -5.90 -6.84
N THR A 63 -16.00 -5.11 -6.48
CA THR A 63 -15.94 -4.38 -5.21
C THR A 63 -15.41 -2.96 -5.42
N SER A 64 -15.68 -2.06 -4.48
CA SER A 64 -15.17 -0.69 -4.53
C SER A 64 -13.73 -0.58 -4.01
N SER A 65 -13.02 0.46 -4.45
CA SER A 65 -11.70 0.85 -3.91
C SER A 65 -11.71 1.00 -2.38
N ALA A 66 -12.79 1.56 -1.83
CA ALA A 66 -12.97 1.70 -0.39
C ALA A 66 -13.13 0.34 0.34
N GLU A 67 -13.82 -0.63 -0.27
CA GLU A 67 -13.93 -1.97 0.30
C GLU A 67 -12.61 -2.74 0.17
N LEU A 68 -11.89 -2.58 -0.94
CA LEU A 68 -10.53 -3.10 -1.09
C LEU A 68 -9.63 -2.60 0.05
N ALA A 69 -9.60 -1.30 0.32
CA ALA A 69 -8.81 -0.72 1.42
C ALA A 69 -9.13 -1.37 2.77
N ARG A 70 -10.42 -1.54 3.08
CA ARG A 70 -10.87 -2.21 4.31
C ARG A 70 -10.43 -3.67 4.38
N GLN A 71 -10.46 -4.38 3.26
CA GLN A 71 -10.01 -5.78 3.22
C GLN A 71 -8.51 -5.89 3.41
N LEU A 72 -7.72 -5.04 2.75
CA LEU A 72 -6.26 -5.02 2.87
C LEU A 72 -5.80 -4.74 4.30
N GLN A 73 -6.47 -3.82 5.00
CA GLN A 73 -6.23 -3.56 6.43
C GLN A 73 -6.44 -4.80 7.32
N ARG A 74 -7.41 -5.66 7.00
CA ARG A 74 -7.68 -6.88 7.78
C ARG A 74 -6.68 -7.99 7.52
N VAL A 75 -6.13 -8.07 6.32
CA VAL A 75 -5.23 -9.18 5.92
C VAL A 75 -3.75 -8.88 6.15
N ALA A 76 -3.39 -7.63 6.46
CA ALA A 76 -2.03 -7.19 6.75
C ALA A 76 -1.80 -7.09 8.28
N PRO A 77 -1.09 -8.04 8.92
CA PRO A 77 -0.91 -8.06 10.38
C PRO A 77 -0.19 -6.84 10.93
N GLN A 78 0.71 -6.25 10.15
CA GLN A 78 1.48 -5.04 10.49
C GLN A 78 0.76 -3.75 10.05
N GLY A 79 -0.48 -3.86 9.57
CA GLY A 79 -1.22 -2.78 8.97
C GLY A 79 -0.76 -2.43 7.55
N VAL A 80 -1.35 -1.36 7.01
CA VAL A 80 -1.07 -0.85 5.67
C VAL A 80 -0.66 0.62 5.72
N THR A 81 0.09 1.05 4.72
CA THR A 81 0.49 2.44 4.51
C THR A 81 0.39 2.82 3.04
N GLU A 82 0.19 4.09 2.75
CA GLU A 82 0.29 4.61 1.38
C GLU A 82 1.75 4.90 0.98
N GLY A 83 2.67 4.85 1.95
CA GLY A 83 4.09 5.17 1.73
C GLY A 83 4.27 6.54 1.10
N SER A 84 5.10 6.62 0.06
CA SER A 84 5.36 7.87 -0.67
C SER A 84 4.17 8.43 -1.44
N LEU A 85 3.03 7.72 -1.50
CA LEU A 85 1.80 8.23 -2.13
C LEU A 85 1.02 9.17 -1.20
N PHE A 86 1.38 9.23 0.08
CA PHE A 86 0.79 10.15 1.05
C PHE A 86 1.83 11.14 1.55
N VAL A 87 1.48 12.43 1.48
CA VAL A 87 2.29 13.52 2.04
C VAL A 87 1.47 14.17 3.16
N PRO A 88 1.90 14.07 4.43
CA PRO A 88 1.24 14.74 5.55
C PRO A 88 1.18 16.25 5.34
N ALA A 89 0.09 16.90 5.77
CA ALA A 89 -0.05 18.36 5.62
C ALA A 89 1.05 19.15 6.35
N ASP A 90 1.59 18.58 7.41
CA ASP A 90 2.64 19.12 8.27
C ASP A 90 4.04 18.59 7.95
N HIS A 91 4.25 17.94 6.79
CA HIS A 91 5.57 17.38 6.41
C HIS A 91 6.70 18.43 6.32
N MET A 92 6.35 19.72 6.26
CA MET A 92 7.27 20.85 6.28
C MET A 92 7.69 21.27 7.71
N VAL A 93 7.00 20.77 8.74
CA VAL A 93 7.30 21.07 10.15
C VAL A 93 8.31 20.04 10.65
N ILE A 94 9.57 20.44 10.74
CA ILE A 94 10.62 19.63 11.38
C ILE A 94 10.61 20.00 12.87
N PRO A 95 10.17 19.10 13.78
CA PRO A 95 10.25 19.37 15.21
C PRO A 95 11.73 19.34 15.62
N LEU A 96 12.30 20.53 15.79
CA LEU A 96 13.60 20.71 16.43
C LEU A 96 13.36 20.63 17.94
N VAL A 97 13.56 19.44 18.51
CA VAL A 97 13.80 19.24 19.95
C VAL A 97 15.27 19.03 20.21
#